data_AF-A0AAD6W9N6-F1
#
_entry.id   AF-A0AAD6W9N6-F1
#
_cell.length_a   1.000
_cell.length_b   1.000
_cell.length_c   1.000
_cell.angle_alpha   90.00
_cell.angle_beta   90.00
_cell.angle_gamma   90.00
#
_symmetry.space_group_name_H-M   'P 1'
#
loop_
_entity.id
_entity.type
_entity.pdbx_description
1 polymer ?
#
loop_
_entity_poly.entity_id
_entity_poly.type
_entity_poly.pdbx_seq_one_letter_code
_entity_poly.pdbx_strand_id
1 'polypeptide(L)'
;MEEKKRHAKGVEEFEGYGADPVPAEGQSLDWSDRLFLNVYPEDRRKHEFWPENPKSFREVLEEYTSRMQIFTELVSKAMAKSLNLEADCFLNQFGEQATLKARFNYYSRCQRPDLVLGLRSHADGSGYTIILQDDVEGLQVFKDERWFTVPAISDALLVLMGDQMEIMTNGMFKSPVHRVLTNSEKERISVAVFYAPEPNKEIGPEEGLINEERKQIYKKVKGYSVVHWEHYQQGKRSIHVAKKFPKTTPSSKHGVCTQNIRFERQISQQDILSNSLTDKTSTIRVLRLNL
;
A
#
# COMPACT_ATOMS: atom_id res chain seq x y z
N MET A 1 -3.09 -10.21 26.48
CA MET A 1 -3.99 -10.79 25.44
C MET A 1 -5.45 -10.46 25.69
N GLU A 2 -5.97 -10.62 26.91
CA GLU A 2 -7.37 -10.29 27.23
C GLU A 2 -7.76 -8.86 26.87
N GLU A 3 -6.90 -7.88 27.18
CA GLU A 3 -7.12 -6.48 26.86
C GLU A 3 -7.21 -6.21 25.35
N LYS A 4 -6.27 -6.74 24.56
CA LYS A 4 -6.29 -6.62 23.09
C LYS A 4 -7.56 -7.24 22.48
N LYS A 5 -8.05 -8.35 23.07
CA LYS A 5 -9.28 -9.02 22.61
C LYS A 5 -10.55 -8.20 22.81
N ARG A 6 -10.55 -7.20 23.70
CA ARG A 6 -11.69 -6.27 23.85
C ARG A 6 -11.94 -5.43 22.59
N HIS A 7 -10.89 -5.22 21.81
CA HIS A 7 -10.94 -4.47 20.56
C HIS A 7 -10.83 -5.39 19.34
N ALA A 8 -11.07 -6.69 19.50
CA ALA A 8 -10.95 -7.65 18.41
C ALA A 8 -12.01 -7.40 17.34
N LYS A 9 -11.64 -7.64 16.08
CA LYS A 9 -12.62 -7.68 15.01
C LYS A 9 -13.55 -8.88 15.16
N GLY A 10 -14.79 -8.74 14.71
CA GLY A 10 -15.67 -9.89 14.51
C GLY A 10 -15.37 -10.61 13.19
N VAL A 11 -16.36 -11.35 12.69
CA VAL A 11 -16.23 -12.14 11.45
C VAL A 11 -16.40 -11.24 10.22
N GLU A 12 -17.27 -10.24 10.31
CA GLU A 12 -17.63 -9.35 9.20
C GLU A 12 -16.82 -8.04 9.23
N GLU A 13 -16.43 -7.58 10.42
CA GLU A 13 -15.72 -6.33 10.59
C GLU A 13 -14.26 -6.44 10.15
N PHE A 14 -13.83 -5.46 9.36
CA PHE A 14 -12.43 -5.35 8.96
C PHE A 14 -11.56 -4.68 10.04
N GLU A 15 -12.13 -3.69 10.74
CA GLU A 15 -11.51 -2.93 11.81
C GLU A 15 -11.36 -3.74 13.09
N GLY A 16 -10.34 -3.41 13.91
CA GLY A 16 -10.06 -4.06 15.18
C GLY A 16 -8.77 -4.87 15.19
N TYR A 17 -8.49 -5.48 16.34
CA TYR A 17 -7.35 -6.34 16.60
C TYR A 17 -7.59 -7.77 16.07
N GLY A 18 -6.55 -8.38 15.53
CA GLY A 18 -6.53 -9.78 15.12
C GLY A 18 -5.68 -10.00 13.87
N ALA A 19 -5.58 -11.26 13.44
CA ALA A 19 -5.02 -11.58 12.13
C ALA A 19 -5.96 -11.11 11.01
N ASP A 20 -5.44 -10.99 9.79
CA ASP A 20 -6.31 -10.79 8.63
C ASP A 20 -7.32 -11.94 8.48
N PRO A 21 -8.49 -11.70 7.86
CA PRO A 21 -9.43 -12.76 7.55
C PRO A 21 -8.75 -13.95 6.86
N VAL A 22 -9.19 -15.16 7.21
CA VAL A 22 -8.65 -16.39 6.61
C VAL A 22 -8.76 -16.25 5.09
N PRO A 23 -7.64 -16.32 4.37
CA PRO A 23 -7.68 -16.13 2.93
C PRO A 23 -8.33 -17.32 2.23
N ALA A 24 -8.57 -17.19 0.92
CA ALA A 24 -9.14 -18.28 0.14
C ALA A 24 -8.31 -19.57 0.28
N GLU A 25 -8.99 -20.71 0.13
CA GLU A 25 -8.36 -22.03 0.27
C GLU A 25 -7.05 -22.12 -0.54
N GLY A 26 -5.99 -22.64 0.09
CA GLY A 26 -4.65 -22.74 -0.49
C GLY A 26 -3.75 -21.51 -0.29
N GLN A 27 -4.25 -20.42 0.32
CA GLN A 27 -3.41 -19.28 0.72
C GLN A 27 -2.87 -19.46 2.15
N SER A 28 -1.60 -19.10 2.36
CA SER A 28 -0.97 -19.14 3.68
C SER A 28 -1.46 -18.01 4.58
N LEU A 29 -1.48 -18.29 5.89
CA LEU A 29 -1.65 -17.27 6.92
C LEU A 29 -0.35 -16.48 7.09
N ASP A 30 -0.51 -15.20 7.41
CA ASP A 30 0.60 -14.29 7.69
C ASP A 30 1.09 -14.47 9.13
N TRP A 31 2.41 -14.42 9.34
CA TRP A 31 3.04 -14.45 10.66
C TRP A 31 3.02 -13.06 11.31
N SER A 32 1.82 -12.52 11.51
CA SER A 32 1.62 -11.21 12.14
C SER A 32 0.27 -11.09 12.83
N ASP A 33 0.26 -10.27 13.87
CA ASP A 33 -0.95 -9.67 14.40
C ASP A 33 -1.11 -8.26 13.83
N ARG A 34 -2.33 -7.79 13.69
CA ARG A 34 -2.59 -6.39 13.35
C ARG A 34 -3.70 -5.74 14.17
N LEU A 35 -3.67 -4.42 14.24
CA LEU A 35 -4.79 -3.57 14.63
C LEU A 35 -5.08 -2.66 13.44
N PHE A 36 -6.31 -2.71 12.92
CA PHE A 36 -6.71 -1.93 11.76
C PHE A 36 -7.82 -0.95 12.14
N LEU A 37 -7.64 0.35 11.89
CA LEU A 37 -8.55 1.41 12.32
C LEU A 37 -8.83 2.40 11.17
N ASN A 38 -10.09 2.78 11.01
CA ASN A 38 -10.41 4.02 10.28
C ASN A 38 -10.08 5.22 11.18
N VAL A 39 -9.23 6.11 10.69
CA VAL A 39 -8.76 7.29 11.46
C VAL A 39 -9.20 8.62 10.86
N TYR A 40 -9.54 8.64 9.57
CA TYR A 40 -10.13 9.81 8.90
C TYR A 40 -11.07 9.39 7.75
N PRO A 41 -12.20 10.07 7.54
CA PRO A 41 -12.74 11.20 8.32
C PRO A 41 -13.24 10.81 9.72
N GLU A 42 -13.46 11.80 10.59
CA GLU A 42 -13.70 11.59 12.04
C GLU A 42 -15.02 10.85 12.32
N ASP A 43 -16.05 11.14 11.53
CA ASP A 43 -17.38 10.55 11.60
C ASP A 43 -17.39 9.05 11.27
N ARG A 44 -16.32 8.53 10.64
CA ARG A 44 -16.14 7.11 10.34
C ARG A 44 -15.30 6.36 11.38
N ARG A 45 -14.83 7.03 12.43
CA ARG A 45 -14.08 6.39 13.51
C ARG A 45 -15.02 5.55 14.36
N LYS A 46 -14.66 4.28 14.57
CA LYS A 46 -15.36 3.38 15.47
C LYS A 46 -14.56 3.19 16.75
N HIS A 47 -14.85 4.01 17.76
CA HIS A 47 -14.06 4.05 19.00
C HIS A 47 -14.08 2.74 19.80
N GLU A 48 -15.06 1.85 19.59
CA GLU A 48 -15.06 0.49 20.17
C GLU A 48 -13.81 -0.32 19.82
N PHE A 49 -13.21 -0.09 18.64
CA PHE A 49 -11.99 -0.76 18.21
C PHE A 49 -10.71 -0.05 18.64
N TRP A 50 -10.81 1.14 19.23
CA TRP A 50 -9.64 1.93 19.62
C TRP A 50 -9.19 1.54 21.03
N PRO A 51 -7.92 1.13 21.21
CA PRO A 51 -7.36 0.87 22.53
C PRO A 51 -7.52 2.04 23.51
N GLU A 52 -7.98 1.73 24.72
CA GLU A 52 -8.03 2.68 25.85
C GLU A 52 -6.72 2.72 26.64
N ASN A 53 -5.82 1.77 26.39
CA ASN A 53 -4.53 1.65 27.06
C ASN A 53 -3.41 1.42 26.00
N PRO A 54 -2.30 2.18 26.04
CA PRO A 54 -2.03 3.30 26.97
C PRO A 54 -3.08 4.41 26.84
N LYS A 55 -3.37 5.13 27.93
CA LYS A 55 -4.39 6.21 27.94
C LYS A 55 -4.13 7.29 26.89
N SER A 56 -2.86 7.47 26.52
CA SER A 56 -2.40 8.38 25.48
C SER A 56 -2.63 7.87 24.05
N PHE A 57 -3.02 6.60 23.85
CA PHE A 57 -3.13 6.00 22.52
C PHE A 57 -4.00 6.82 21.58
N ARG A 58 -5.20 7.20 22.05
CA ARG A 58 -6.16 7.97 21.27
C ARG A 58 -5.62 9.34 20.88
N GLU A 59 -5.15 10.10 21.85
CA GLU A 59 -4.62 11.46 21.65
C GLU A 59 -3.43 11.45 20.67
N VAL A 60 -2.50 10.52 20.86
CA VAL A 60 -1.33 10.37 19.98
C VAL A 60 -1.76 9.98 18.56
N LEU A 61 -2.73 9.08 18.41
CA LEU A 61 -3.21 8.66 17.09
C LEU A 61 -3.99 9.78 16.38
N GLU A 62 -4.78 10.56 17.11
CA GLU A 62 -5.50 11.72 16.58
C GLU A 62 -4.51 12.79 16.09
N GLU A 63 -3.49 13.13 16.88
CA GLU A 63 -2.42 14.06 16.46
C GLU A 63 -1.62 13.50 15.29
N TYR A 64 -1.23 12.22 15.32
CA TYR A 64 -0.55 11.60 14.18
C TYR A 64 -1.40 11.68 12.91
N THR A 65 -2.71 11.45 13.03
CA THR A 65 -3.66 11.53 11.91
C THR A 65 -3.79 12.96 11.37
N SER A 66 -3.78 13.98 12.23
CA SER A 66 -3.81 15.40 11.81
C SER A 66 -2.57 15.75 10.98
N ARG A 67 -1.38 15.29 11.41
CA ARG A 67 -0.12 15.45 10.67
C ARG A 67 -0.12 14.69 9.35
N MET A 68 -0.68 13.49 9.32
CA MET A 68 -0.81 12.70 8.09
C MET A 68 -1.72 13.37 7.07
N GLN A 69 -2.80 14.06 7.47
CA GLN A 69 -3.65 14.81 6.52
C GLN A 69 -2.84 15.90 5.79
N ILE A 70 -2.14 16.75 6.55
CA ILE A 70 -1.28 17.81 5.99
C ILE A 70 -0.21 17.19 5.07
N PHE A 71 0.42 16.11 5.52
CA PHE A 71 1.44 15.42 4.75
C PHE A 71 0.90 14.86 3.42
N THR A 72 -0.28 14.23 3.43
CA THR A 72 -0.90 13.70 2.21
C THR A 72 -1.27 14.79 1.22
N GLU A 73 -1.72 15.95 1.69
CA GLU A 73 -1.97 17.11 0.84
C GLU A 73 -0.69 17.57 0.13
N LEU A 74 0.39 17.77 0.90
CA LEU A 74 1.70 18.19 0.39
C LEU A 74 2.28 17.19 -0.62
N VAL A 75 2.27 15.90 -0.28
CA VAL A 75 2.80 14.84 -1.15
C VAL A 75 1.99 14.71 -2.43
N SER A 76 0.66 14.83 -2.38
CA SER A 76 -0.20 14.79 -3.57
C SER A 76 0.07 15.96 -4.52
N LYS A 77 0.21 17.18 -3.97
CA LYS A 77 0.58 18.38 -4.74
C LYS A 77 1.99 18.26 -5.34
N ALA A 78 2.95 17.74 -4.59
CA ALA A 78 4.31 17.52 -5.08
C ALA A 78 4.36 16.49 -6.22
N MET A 79 3.60 15.40 -6.09
CA MET A 79 3.43 14.39 -7.13
C MET A 79 2.85 14.98 -8.42
N ALA A 80 1.76 15.76 -8.33
CA ALA A 80 1.15 16.43 -9.48
C ALA A 80 2.16 17.36 -10.19
N LYS A 81 2.85 18.21 -9.42
CA LYS A 81 3.87 19.12 -9.95
C LYS A 81 5.04 18.39 -10.60
N SER A 82 5.49 17.25 -10.05
CA SER A 82 6.58 16.46 -10.64
C SER A 82 6.25 15.90 -12.03
N LEU A 83 4.94 15.80 -12.33
CA LEU A 83 4.39 15.36 -13.60
C LEU A 83 3.93 16.53 -14.50
N ASN A 84 4.23 17.78 -14.10
CA ASN A 84 3.78 19.00 -14.77
C ASN A 84 2.25 19.12 -14.90
N LEU A 85 1.53 18.69 -13.86
CA LEU A 85 0.07 18.82 -13.77
C LEU A 85 -0.33 19.94 -12.82
N GLU A 86 -1.60 20.34 -12.89
CA GLU A 86 -2.23 21.22 -11.89
C GLU A 86 -2.11 20.60 -10.49
N ALA A 87 -1.73 21.43 -9.51
CA ALA A 87 -1.30 20.95 -8.19
C ALA A 87 -2.36 20.09 -7.48
N ASP A 88 -3.64 20.40 -7.70
CA ASP A 88 -4.77 19.77 -7.00
C ASP A 88 -5.40 18.61 -7.78
N CYS A 89 -4.88 18.22 -8.95
CA CYS A 89 -5.54 17.22 -9.82
C CYS A 89 -5.79 15.89 -9.09
N PHE A 90 -4.77 15.36 -8.40
CA PHE A 90 -4.91 14.13 -7.63
C PHE A 90 -5.80 14.32 -6.40
N LEU A 91 -5.75 15.46 -5.71
CA LEU A 91 -6.62 15.75 -4.57
C LEU A 91 -8.10 15.76 -4.97
N ASN A 92 -8.41 16.32 -6.14
CA ASN A 92 -9.76 16.30 -6.71
C ASN A 92 -10.26 14.87 -6.98
N GLN A 93 -9.35 13.97 -7.43
CA GLN A 93 -9.65 12.56 -7.60
C GLN A 93 -9.75 11.78 -6.27
N PHE A 94 -9.00 12.16 -5.23
CA PHE A 94 -9.17 11.61 -3.88
C PHE A 94 -10.52 12.04 -3.27
N GLY A 95 -10.97 13.26 -3.54
CA GLY A 95 -12.23 13.82 -3.06
C GLY A 95 -12.13 14.42 -1.66
N GLU A 96 -13.19 15.14 -1.27
CA GLU A 96 -13.24 15.87 0.01
C GLU A 96 -13.34 14.93 1.23
N GLN A 97 -13.84 13.71 1.01
CA GLN A 97 -13.99 12.68 2.06
C GLN A 97 -13.00 11.52 1.85
N ALA A 98 -11.82 11.83 1.31
CA ALA A 98 -10.70 10.90 1.21
C ALA A 98 -10.44 10.24 2.56
N THR A 99 -9.94 9.01 2.56
CA THR A 99 -9.84 8.21 3.79
C THR A 99 -8.39 8.00 4.21
N LEU A 100 -8.14 8.05 5.52
CA LEU A 100 -6.94 7.51 6.15
C LEU A 100 -7.33 6.34 7.03
N LYS A 101 -6.62 5.23 6.82
CA LYS A 101 -6.77 4.01 7.62
C LYS A 101 -5.42 3.62 8.16
N ALA A 102 -5.33 3.38 9.46
CA ALA A 102 -4.09 3.01 10.14
C ALA A 102 -4.07 1.50 10.39
N ARG A 103 -2.99 0.83 10.00
CA ARG A 103 -2.70 -0.56 10.30
C ARG A 103 -1.42 -0.65 11.11
N PHE A 104 -1.57 -1.00 12.37
CA PHE A 104 -0.46 -1.37 13.25
C PHE A 104 -0.16 -2.84 13.02
N ASN A 105 1.07 -3.15 12.64
CA ASN A 105 1.52 -4.51 12.40
C ASN A 105 2.51 -4.90 13.49
N TYR A 106 2.33 -6.09 14.05
CA TYR A 106 3.24 -6.71 14.99
C TYR A 106 3.69 -8.06 14.46
N TYR A 107 4.97 -8.18 14.18
CA TYR A 107 5.61 -9.40 13.70
C TYR A 107 6.41 -10.00 14.84
N SER A 108 5.93 -11.11 15.40
CA SER A 108 6.66 -11.83 16.45
C SER A 108 7.87 -12.57 15.89
N ARG A 109 8.80 -12.94 16.77
CA ARG A 109 9.92 -13.81 16.42
C ARG A 109 9.40 -15.14 15.87
N CYS A 110 9.96 -15.57 14.74
CA CYS A 110 9.61 -16.84 14.11
C CYS A 110 10.81 -17.79 14.16
N GLN A 111 10.60 -19.01 14.68
CA GLN A 111 11.66 -20.04 14.73
C GLN A 111 12.02 -20.60 13.34
N ARG A 112 11.11 -20.47 12.37
CA ARG A 112 11.24 -20.96 11.00
C ARG A 112 10.93 -19.85 10.00
N PRO A 113 11.72 -18.77 9.99
CA PRO A 113 11.47 -17.62 9.12
C PRO A 113 11.65 -17.96 7.62
N ASP A 114 12.25 -19.12 7.32
CA ASP A 114 12.37 -19.70 5.98
C ASP A 114 11.05 -20.26 5.43
N LEU A 115 10.06 -20.55 6.29
CA LEU A 115 8.81 -21.21 5.90
C LEU A 115 7.61 -20.27 5.82
N VAL A 116 7.67 -19.09 6.44
CA VAL A 116 6.53 -18.18 6.56
C VAL A 116 6.95 -16.74 6.27
N LEU A 117 5.98 -15.93 5.84
CA LEU A 117 6.15 -14.48 5.70
C LEU A 117 5.44 -13.78 6.85
N GLY A 118 5.99 -12.66 7.30
CA GLY A 118 5.28 -11.77 8.22
C GLY A 118 4.03 -11.18 7.56
N LEU A 119 4.15 -10.81 6.29
CA LEU A 119 3.03 -10.40 5.43
C LEU A 119 3.30 -10.87 4.00
N ARG A 120 2.33 -11.58 3.41
CA ARG A 120 2.43 -12.13 2.07
C ARG A 120 2.66 -11.08 0.99
N SER A 121 3.12 -11.55 -0.16
CA SER A 121 3.33 -10.72 -1.35
C SER A 121 2.02 -10.11 -1.85
N HIS A 122 1.97 -8.78 -1.94
CA HIS A 122 0.80 -8.05 -2.44
C HIS A 122 1.18 -6.67 -2.97
N ALA A 123 0.22 -5.95 -3.54
CA ALA A 123 0.33 -4.53 -3.86
C ALA A 123 -0.83 -3.80 -3.16
N ASP A 124 -0.61 -2.55 -2.78
CA ASP A 124 -1.60 -1.79 -2.03
C ASP A 124 -2.74 -1.30 -2.92
N GLY A 125 -3.96 -1.42 -2.39
CA GLY A 125 -5.17 -0.93 -3.06
C GLY A 125 -5.43 0.56 -2.84
N SER A 126 -4.60 1.24 -2.04
CA SER A 126 -4.70 2.66 -1.73
C SER A 126 -4.26 3.53 -2.92
N GLY A 127 -4.33 4.86 -2.75
CA GLY A 127 -3.57 5.77 -3.61
C GLY A 127 -2.08 5.63 -3.30
N TYR A 128 -1.72 5.78 -2.04
CA TYR A 128 -0.39 5.45 -1.53
C TYR A 128 -0.44 5.19 -0.03
N THR A 129 0.63 4.60 0.49
CA THR A 129 0.76 4.16 1.88
C THR A 129 1.98 4.81 2.50
N ILE A 130 1.81 5.34 3.70
CA ILE A 130 2.87 5.97 4.50
C ILE A 130 3.22 5.01 5.63
N ILE A 131 4.46 4.55 5.68
CA ILE A 131 4.91 3.53 6.63
C ILE A 131 5.94 4.14 7.58
N LEU A 132 5.62 4.09 8.85
CA LEU A 132 6.55 4.25 9.96
C LEU A 132 6.97 2.85 10.42
N GLN A 133 8.27 2.57 10.48
CA GLN A 133 8.81 1.29 10.92
C GLN A 133 9.89 1.51 12.00
N ASP A 134 10.12 0.48 12.82
CA ASP A 134 11.20 0.45 13.79
C ASP A 134 12.58 0.18 13.13
N ASP A 135 13.59 -0.14 13.94
CA ASP A 135 14.95 -0.43 13.51
C ASP A 135 15.13 -1.85 12.93
N VAL A 136 14.06 -2.62 12.78
CA VAL A 136 14.11 -4.01 12.31
C VAL A 136 13.69 -4.10 10.84
N GLU A 137 14.64 -4.54 10.01
CA GLU A 137 14.38 -4.79 8.59
C GLU A 137 13.37 -5.92 8.39
N GLY A 138 12.61 -5.85 7.30
CA GLY A 138 11.67 -6.91 6.95
C GLY A 138 10.87 -6.62 5.70
N LEU A 139 10.56 -5.35 5.42
CA LEU A 139 9.89 -4.95 4.18
C LEU A 139 10.78 -5.26 2.98
N GLN A 140 10.23 -5.99 2.01
CA GLN A 140 10.85 -6.22 0.72
C GLN A 140 9.94 -5.77 -0.41
N VAL A 141 10.53 -5.20 -1.46
CA VAL A 141 9.84 -4.80 -2.68
C VAL A 141 10.37 -5.58 -3.87
N PHE A 142 9.44 -6.01 -4.71
CA PHE A 142 9.74 -6.72 -5.95
C PHE A 142 9.92 -5.72 -7.08
N LYS A 143 11.13 -5.69 -7.65
CA LYS A 143 11.52 -4.85 -8.78
C LYS A 143 12.48 -5.66 -9.65
N ASP A 144 12.42 -5.50 -10.98
CA ASP A 144 13.37 -6.13 -11.92
C ASP A 144 13.57 -7.64 -11.64
N GLU A 145 12.46 -8.33 -11.40
CA GLU A 145 12.39 -9.77 -11.11
C GLU A 145 13.08 -10.22 -9.80
N ARG A 146 13.38 -9.29 -8.90
CA ARG A 146 14.10 -9.54 -7.65
C ARG A 146 13.45 -8.86 -6.46
N TRP A 147 13.65 -9.48 -5.30
CA TRP A 147 13.24 -8.92 -4.02
C TRP A 147 14.36 -8.06 -3.44
N PHE A 148 14.05 -6.82 -3.11
CA PHE A 148 14.95 -5.86 -2.49
C PHE A 148 14.47 -5.55 -1.08
N THR A 149 15.33 -5.76 -0.09
CA THR A 149 15.05 -5.34 1.30
C THR A 149 15.16 -3.83 1.40
N VAL A 150 14.10 -3.22 1.93
CA VAL A 150 14.09 -1.79 2.24
C VAL A 150 14.82 -1.59 3.57
N PRO A 151 15.89 -0.79 3.61
CA PRO A 151 16.65 -0.58 4.84
C PRO A 151 15.78 0.10 5.90
N ALA A 152 16.02 -0.27 7.17
CA ALA A 152 15.49 0.48 8.30
C ALA A 152 16.27 1.80 8.41
N ILE A 153 15.58 2.92 8.18
CA ILE A 153 16.16 4.26 8.24
C ILE A 153 15.52 4.97 9.41
N SER A 154 16.32 5.33 10.41
CA SER A 154 15.89 6.13 11.54
C SER A 154 15.26 7.44 11.08
N ASP A 155 14.22 7.87 11.80
CA ASP A 155 13.53 9.14 11.58
C ASP A 155 13.04 9.32 10.15
N ALA A 156 12.55 8.25 9.50
CA ALA A 156 12.04 8.32 8.14
C ALA A 156 10.64 7.71 7.99
N LEU A 157 9.86 8.34 7.12
CA LEU A 157 8.62 7.77 6.58
C LEU A 157 8.90 7.19 5.20
N LEU A 158 8.44 5.96 4.99
CA LEU A 158 8.43 5.35 3.66
C LEU A 158 7.10 5.64 2.99
N VAL A 159 7.14 6.12 1.74
CA VAL A 159 5.95 6.30 0.91
C VAL A 159 5.95 5.26 -0.20
N LEU A 160 4.95 4.38 -0.17
CA LEU A 160 4.72 3.31 -1.13
C LEU A 160 3.53 3.66 -2.02
N MET A 161 3.69 3.62 -3.34
CA MET A 161 2.56 3.88 -4.24
C MET A 161 1.58 2.71 -4.23
N GLY A 162 0.29 3.01 -4.33
CA GLY A 162 -0.77 2.02 -4.46
C GLY A 162 -1.39 2.01 -5.85
N ASP A 163 -2.21 1.00 -6.12
CA ASP A 163 -2.84 0.75 -7.42
C ASP A 163 -3.66 1.95 -7.89
N GLN A 164 -4.35 2.67 -6.99
CA GLN A 164 -5.18 3.80 -7.37
C GLN A 164 -4.34 4.98 -7.88
N MET A 165 -3.14 5.23 -7.34
CA MET A 165 -2.22 6.24 -7.88
C MET A 165 -1.57 5.79 -9.18
N GLU A 166 -1.27 4.50 -9.34
CA GLU A 166 -0.82 3.97 -10.63
C GLU A 166 -1.88 4.18 -11.72
N ILE A 167 -3.16 3.98 -11.39
CA ILE A 167 -4.28 4.24 -12.30
C ILE A 167 -4.36 5.74 -12.64
N MET A 168 -4.35 6.62 -11.64
CA MET A 168 -4.46 8.08 -11.82
C MET A 168 -3.32 8.65 -12.65
N THR A 169 -2.11 8.11 -12.49
CA THR A 169 -0.92 8.56 -13.21
C THR A 169 -0.74 7.89 -14.57
N ASN A 170 -1.73 7.13 -15.05
CA ASN A 170 -1.64 6.35 -16.27
C ASN A 170 -0.39 5.44 -16.32
N GLY A 171 0.03 4.91 -15.17
CA GLY A 171 1.18 4.02 -15.06
C GLY A 171 2.54 4.70 -14.87
N MET A 172 2.62 6.02 -14.67
CA MET A 172 3.90 6.68 -14.43
C MET A 172 4.48 6.34 -13.06
N PHE A 173 3.66 6.38 -12.02
CA PHE A 173 4.02 5.84 -10.71
C PHE A 173 3.58 4.38 -10.64
N LYS A 174 4.50 3.50 -10.26
CA LYS A 174 4.24 2.06 -10.18
C LYS A 174 3.85 1.68 -8.77
N SER A 175 2.77 0.92 -8.66
CA SER A 175 2.35 0.20 -7.46
C SER A 175 3.18 -1.08 -7.34
N PRO A 176 4.17 -1.14 -6.42
CA PRO A 176 5.01 -2.31 -6.25
C PRO A 176 4.23 -3.50 -5.72
N VAL A 177 4.69 -4.66 -6.13
CA VAL A 177 4.52 -5.84 -5.30
C VAL A 177 5.53 -5.80 -4.16
N HIS A 178 5.09 -6.00 -2.94
CA HIS A 178 5.91 -5.99 -1.74
C HIS A 178 5.46 -7.08 -0.76
N ARG A 179 6.35 -7.47 0.16
CA ARG A 179 6.10 -8.46 1.22
C ARG A 179 6.84 -8.07 2.49
N VAL A 180 6.56 -8.73 3.61
CA VAL A 180 7.32 -8.56 4.85
C VAL A 180 7.87 -9.90 5.29
N LEU A 181 9.19 -9.98 5.46
CA LEU A 181 9.87 -11.12 6.06
C LEU A 181 9.69 -11.13 7.57
N THR A 182 9.78 -12.32 8.17
CA THR A 182 9.95 -12.48 9.62
C THR A 182 11.40 -12.88 9.91
N ASN A 183 11.77 -12.89 11.19
CA ASN A 183 13.10 -13.28 11.65
C ASN A 183 13.00 -13.96 13.04
N SER A 184 14.06 -14.69 13.44
CA SER A 184 14.10 -15.42 14.71
C SER A 184 14.55 -14.58 15.91
N GLU A 185 15.18 -13.44 15.66
CA GLU A 185 15.96 -12.72 16.67
C GLU A 185 15.17 -11.60 17.35
N LYS A 186 14.41 -10.83 16.57
CA LYS A 186 13.74 -9.60 17.00
C LYS A 186 12.31 -9.54 16.51
N GLU A 187 11.47 -8.99 17.38
CA GLU A 187 10.12 -8.56 17.04
C GLU A 187 10.21 -7.34 16.14
N ARG A 188 9.23 -7.13 15.26
CA ARG A 188 9.15 -5.95 14.39
C ARG A 188 7.78 -5.29 14.51
N ILE A 189 7.75 -3.97 14.55
CA ILE A 189 6.53 -3.16 14.55
C ILE A 189 6.56 -2.17 13.39
N SER A 190 5.42 -1.99 12.73
CA SER A 190 5.24 -0.89 11.78
C SER A 190 3.81 -0.37 11.76
N VAL A 191 3.65 0.94 11.58
CA VAL A 191 2.37 1.61 11.38
C VAL A 191 2.28 2.03 9.91
N ALA A 192 1.34 1.43 9.18
CA ALA A 192 1.04 1.79 7.80
C ALA A 192 -0.25 2.62 7.76
N VAL A 193 -0.20 3.82 7.17
CA VAL A 193 -1.34 4.69 6.95
C VAL A 193 -1.68 4.68 5.46
N PHE A 194 -2.84 4.12 5.12
CA PHE A 194 -3.34 4.05 3.75
C PHE A 194 -4.14 5.30 3.43
N TYR A 195 -3.69 6.09 2.45
CA TYR A 195 -4.46 7.21 1.90
C TYR A 195 -5.18 6.77 0.63
N ALA A 196 -6.50 6.81 0.64
CA ALA A 196 -7.32 6.32 -0.47
C ALA A 196 -8.46 7.29 -0.80
N PRO A 197 -8.94 7.29 -2.06
CA PRO A 197 -10.10 8.10 -2.46
C PRO A 197 -11.32 7.83 -1.60
N GLU A 198 -12.21 8.82 -1.53
CA GLU A 198 -13.50 8.68 -0.89
C GLU A 198 -14.28 7.49 -1.49
N PRO A 199 -15.06 6.76 -0.68
CA PRO A 199 -15.81 5.60 -1.17
C PRO A 199 -16.65 5.96 -2.40
N ASN A 200 -16.64 5.08 -3.40
CA ASN A 200 -17.38 5.23 -4.67
C ASN A 200 -16.94 6.39 -5.58
N LYS A 201 -15.88 7.13 -5.23
CA LYS A 201 -15.26 8.10 -6.14
C LYS A 201 -14.81 7.43 -7.42
N GLU A 202 -15.09 8.08 -8.55
CA GLU A 202 -14.52 7.67 -9.82
C GLU A 202 -13.12 8.25 -9.93
N ILE A 203 -12.15 7.38 -10.16
CA ILE A 203 -10.78 7.76 -10.46
C ILE A 203 -10.39 7.25 -11.84
N GLY A 204 -9.38 7.85 -12.45
CA GLY A 204 -8.80 7.40 -13.70
C GLY A 204 -7.59 8.22 -14.10
N PRO A 205 -6.94 7.85 -15.22
CA PRO A 205 -5.82 8.60 -15.77
C PRO A 205 -6.11 10.10 -15.89
N GLU A 206 -5.21 10.91 -15.35
CA GLU A 206 -5.21 12.36 -15.59
C GLU A 206 -5.06 12.66 -17.07
N GLU A 207 -5.90 13.57 -17.59
CA GLU A 207 -5.95 13.89 -19.02
C GLU A 207 -4.63 14.44 -19.53
N GLY A 208 -3.93 15.25 -18.71
CA GLY A 208 -2.61 15.79 -19.04
C GLY A 208 -1.50 14.74 -19.20
N LEU A 209 -1.75 13.48 -18.83
CA LEU A 209 -0.82 12.36 -18.99
C LEU A 209 -1.13 11.46 -20.19
N ILE A 210 -2.17 11.80 -20.97
CA ILE A 210 -2.58 11.06 -22.16
C ILE A 210 -2.31 11.90 -23.41
N ASN A 211 -1.57 11.33 -24.36
CA ASN A 211 -1.32 11.93 -25.67
C ASN A 211 -0.98 10.85 -26.71
N GLU A 212 -0.56 11.24 -27.91
CA GLU A 212 -0.24 10.30 -28.99
C GLU A 212 0.88 9.32 -28.62
N GLU A 213 1.88 9.79 -27.86
CA GLU A 213 3.01 8.97 -27.39
C GLU A 213 2.64 8.13 -26.16
N ARG A 214 1.80 8.68 -25.26
CA ARG A 214 1.30 8.03 -24.05
C ARG A 214 -0.18 7.75 -24.17
N LYS A 215 -0.52 6.62 -24.78
CA LYS A 215 -1.90 6.15 -24.85
C LYS A 215 -2.45 5.86 -23.46
N GLN A 216 -3.76 6.02 -23.31
CA GLN A 216 -4.46 5.66 -22.09
C GLN A 216 -4.41 4.13 -21.87
N ILE A 217 -3.75 3.70 -20.78
CA ILE A 217 -3.61 2.28 -20.44
C ILE A 217 -4.61 1.81 -19.38
N TYR A 218 -5.18 2.72 -18.59
CA TYR A 218 -6.20 2.42 -17.58
C TYR A 218 -7.55 3.05 -17.93
N LYS A 219 -8.66 2.37 -17.62
CA LYS A 219 -10.02 2.94 -17.68
C LYS A 219 -10.36 3.61 -16.34
N LYS A 220 -11.40 4.45 -16.35
CA LYS A 220 -11.97 4.97 -15.10
C LYS A 220 -12.61 3.84 -14.28
N VAL A 221 -12.46 3.89 -12.96
CA VAL A 221 -12.98 2.88 -12.02
C VAL A 221 -13.64 3.55 -10.82
N LYS A 222 -14.65 2.89 -10.25
CA LYS A 222 -15.32 3.26 -9.00
C LYS A 222 -15.22 2.12 -8.00
N GLY A 223 -15.14 2.45 -6.71
CA GLY A 223 -15.15 1.44 -5.64
C GLY A 223 -13.98 0.45 -5.70
N TYR A 224 -12.82 0.88 -6.22
CA TYR A 224 -11.67 0.01 -6.48
C TYR A 224 -11.19 -0.74 -5.22
N SER A 225 -11.31 -0.12 -4.03
CA SER A 225 -10.94 -0.75 -2.76
C SER A 225 -11.69 -2.06 -2.49
N VAL A 226 -12.95 -2.20 -2.93
CA VAL A 226 -13.74 -3.44 -2.79
C VAL A 226 -13.18 -4.51 -3.71
N VAL A 227 -12.97 -4.16 -4.99
CA VAL A 227 -12.41 -5.07 -5.99
C VAL A 227 -11.01 -5.53 -5.61
N HIS A 228 -10.20 -4.62 -5.06
CA HIS A 228 -8.87 -4.93 -4.53
C HIS A 228 -8.95 -5.97 -3.42
N TRP A 229 -9.84 -5.76 -2.44
CA TRP A 229 -9.98 -6.67 -1.31
C TRP A 229 -10.41 -8.09 -1.73
N GLU A 230 -11.33 -8.21 -2.68
CA GLU A 230 -11.76 -9.51 -3.23
C GLU A 230 -10.61 -10.28 -3.88
N HIS A 231 -9.76 -9.59 -4.65
CA HIS A 231 -8.61 -10.21 -5.30
C HIS A 231 -7.49 -10.51 -4.32
N TYR A 232 -7.26 -9.63 -3.34
CA TYR A 232 -6.25 -9.80 -2.31
C TYR A 232 -6.49 -11.09 -1.51
N GLN A 233 -7.75 -11.40 -1.16
CA GLN A 233 -8.11 -12.64 -0.47
C GLN A 233 -7.78 -13.91 -1.28
N GLN A 234 -7.75 -13.79 -2.61
CA GLN A 234 -7.39 -14.88 -3.53
C GLN A 234 -5.88 -14.90 -3.88
N GLY A 235 -5.07 -14.03 -3.26
CA GLY A 235 -3.64 -13.89 -3.59
C GLY A 235 -3.39 -13.28 -4.99
N LYS A 236 -4.36 -12.54 -5.54
CA LYS A 236 -4.29 -11.94 -6.88
C LYS A 236 -4.17 -10.42 -6.79
N ARG A 237 -3.50 -9.80 -7.78
CA ARG A 237 -3.56 -8.34 -7.98
C ARG A 237 -4.83 -7.97 -8.75
N SER A 238 -5.50 -6.90 -8.32
CA SER A 238 -6.69 -6.37 -9.00
C SER A 238 -6.40 -5.36 -10.11
N ILE A 239 -5.18 -4.80 -10.22
CA ILE A 239 -4.93 -3.68 -11.16
C ILE A 239 -5.24 -3.99 -12.63
N HIS A 240 -5.22 -5.28 -13.01
CA HIS A 240 -5.62 -5.72 -14.34
C HIS A 240 -7.08 -5.41 -14.67
N VAL A 241 -7.98 -5.33 -13.67
CA VAL A 241 -9.40 -4.98 -13.89
C VAL A 241 -9.56 -3.56 -14.42
N ALA A 242 -8.61 -2.67 -14.13
CA ALA A 242 -8.57 -1.29 -14.57
C ALA A 242 -7.84 -1.13 -15.90
N LYS A 243 -7.13 -2.14 -16.42
CA LYS A 243 -6.42 -2.03 -17.70
C LYS A 243 -7.41 -1.93 -18.86
N LYS A 244 -7.12 -1.03 -19.81
CA LYS A 244 -7.74 -1.05 -21.14
C LYS A 244 -7.10 -2.17 -21.94
N PHE A 245 -7.89 -3.18 -22.31
CA PHE A 245 -7.49 -4.11 -23.35
C PHE A 245 -7.68 -3.43 -24.71
N PRO A 246 -6.78 -3.63 -25.67
CA PRO A 246 -7.03 -3.23 -27.05
C PRO A 246 -8.36 -3.82 -27.51
N LYS A 247 -9.18 -3.05 -28.22
CA LYS A 247 -10.28 -3.65 -29.00
C LYS A 247 -9.62 -4.57 -30.03
N THR A 248 -9.65 -5.87 -29.79
CA THR A 248 -9.25 -6.84 -30.81
C THR A 248 -10.27 -6.76 -31.93
N THR A 249 -9.87 -6.26 -33.10
CA THR A 249 -10.51 -6.66 -34.35
C THR A 249 -10.36 -8.18 -34.45
N PRO A 250 -11.43 -8.93 -34.76
CA PRO A 250 -11.36 -10.39 -34.72
C PRO A 250 -10.43 -10.88 -35.85
N SER A 251 -9.21 -11.30 -35.51
CA SER A 251 -8.38 -12.13 -36.37
C SER A 251 -7.85 -13.33 -35.59
N SER A 252 -8.07 -14.49 -36.21
CA SER A 252 -7.79 -15.87 -35.80
C SER A 252 -6.66 -16.16 -34.79
N LYS A 253 -7.02 -17.00 -33.81
CA LYS A 253 -6.29 -18.11 -33.18
C LYS A 253 -4.78 -17.93 -32.88
N HIS A 254 -4.42 -17.93 -31.59
CA HIS A 254 -3.69 -19.02 -30.88
C HIS A 254 -3.03 -18.50 -29.58
N GLY A 255 -3.06 -19.34 -28.54
CA GLY A 255 -1.98 -19.45 -27.54
C GLY A 255 -2.08 -18.54 -26.31
N VAL A 256 -2.67 -19.05 -25.24
CA VAL A 256 -2.46 -18.51 -23.88
C VAL A 256 -1.01 -18.82 -23.48
N CYS A 257 -0.18 -17.78 -23.36
CA CYS A 257 1.19 -17.89 -22.87
C CYS A 257 1.17 -17.73 -21.34
N THR A 258 1.24 -18.85 -20.63
CA THR A 258 1.61 -18.90 -19.21
C THR A 258 3.13 -18.74 -19.12
N GLN A 259 3.61 -17.55 -18.76
CA GLN A 259 5.03 -17.36 -18.50
C GLN A 259 5.37 -17.86 -17.09
N ASN A 260 5.88 -19.10 -17.03
CA ASN A 260 6.74 -19.57 -15.96
C ASN A 260 8.13 -18.95 -16.17
N ILE A 261 8.66 -18.21 -15.18
CA ILE A 261 10.02 -17.65 -15.27
C ILE A 261 10.83 -18.14 -14.07
N ARG A 262 12.05 -18.60 -14.36
CA ARG A 262 13.05 -19.16 -13.43
C ARG A 262 14.41 -18.50 -13.69
N PHE A 263 15.10 -18.20 -12.59
CA PHE A 263 16.55 -18.02 -12.35
C PHE A 263 17.31 -16.72 -12.66
N GLU A 264 18.00 -16.29 -11.58
CA GLU A 264 19.39 -15.82 -11.41
C GLU A 264 19.97 -14.63 -12.20
N ARG A 265 20.22 -13.55 -11.45
CA ARG A 265 21.56 -12.93 -11.28
C ARG A 265 21.52 -12.03 -10.04
N GLN A 266 22.67 -11.63 -9.50
CA GLN A 266 22.82 -10.70 -8.36
C GLN A 266 23.20 -9.31 -8.87
N ILE A 267 22.56 -8.25 -8.35
CA ILE A 267 22.99 -6.84 -8.47
C ILE A 267 22.80 -6.22 -7.08
N SER A 268 23.76 -5.39 -6.66
CA SER A 268 24.04 -4.97 -5.27
C SER A 268 23.13 -3.87 -4.70
N GLN A 269 23.00 -3.87 -3.37
CA GLN A 269 22.22 -2.97 -2.49
C GLN A 269 22.38 -1.45 -2.66
N GLN A 270 23.31 -0.95 -3.48
CA GLN A 270 23.65 0.48 -3.53
C GLN A 270 22.65 1.35 -4.34
N ASP A 271 21.87 0.77 -5.25
CA ASP A 271 20.94 1.55 -6.11
C ASP A 271 19.69 2.07 -5.37
N ILE A 272 19.45 1.67 -4.12
CA ILE A 272 18.27 2.08 -3.33
C ILE A 272 18.54 3.36 -2.52
N LEU A 273 19.81 3.70 -2.28
CA LEU A 273 20.19 4.80 -1.38
C LEU A 273 20.58 6.10 -2.09
N SER A 274 20.67 6.11 -3.42
CA SER A 274 20.96 7.33 -4.19
C SER A 274 19.85 7.64 -5.19
N ASN A 275 18.92 8.52 -4.81
CA ASN A 275 18.73 9.78 -5.53
C ASN A 275 17.53 10.57 -4.99
N SER A 276 17.87 11.78 -4.54
CA SER A 276 17.02 12.97 -4.54
C SER A 276 16.10 13.03 -5.74
N LEU A 277 14.80 13.24 -5.51
CA LEU A 277 13.82 13.99 -6.33
C LEU A 277 13.78 13.84 -7.87
N THR A 278 14.53 12.93 -8.51
CA THR A 278 14.78 12.99 -9.96
C THR A 278 14.46 11.70 -10.73
N ASP A 279 14.38 10.54 -10.10
CA ASP A 279 13.88 9.34 -10.79
C ASP A 279 12.34 9.33 -10.75
N LYS A 280 11.69 9.85 -11.79
CA LYS A 280 10.22 9.99 -11.90
C LYS A 280 9.45 8.67 -11.79
N THR A 281 10.12 7.52 -11.69
CA THR A 281 9.52 6.18 -11.66
C THR A 281 9.64 5.46 -10.33
N SER A 282 10.33 6.05 -9.33
CA SER A 282 10.66 5.28 -8.13
C SER A 282 9.43 4.89 -7.33
N THR A 283 9.39 3.60 -7.08
CA THR A 283 8.30 2.84 -6.49
C THR A 283 8.17 3.03 -4.96
N ILE A 284 9.26 3.49 -4.32
CA ILE A 284 9.34 3.89 -2.92
C ILE A 284 10.08 5.22 -2.81
N ARG A 285 9.60 6.08 -1.90
CA ARG A 285 10.35 7.24 -1.42
C ARG A 285 10.62 7.14 0.07
N VAL A 286 11.84 7.49 0.46
CA VAL A 286 12.23 7.70 1.85
C VAL A 286 12.19 9.19 2.12
N LEU A 287 11.40 9.61 3.09
CA LEU A 287 11.34 11.00 3.55
C LEU A 287 11.86 11.05 4.98
N ARG A 288 13.07 11.59 5.16
CA ARG A 288 13.63 11.84 6.49
C ARG A 288 12.90 13.00 7.16
N LEU A 289 12.50 12.80 8.39
CA LEU A 289 11.97 13.82 9.29
C LEU A 289 13.17 14.53 9.91
N ASN A 290 13.23 15.85 9.77
CA ASN A 290 14.15 16.66 10.57
C ASN A 290 13.45 16.89 11.92
N LEU A 291 13.74 16.02 12.90
CA LEU A 291 13.25 16.12 14.28
C LEU A 291 14.15 17.04 15.12
#